data_AF-A0A1V4X726-F1
#
_entry.id   AF-A0A1V4X726-F1
#
_cell.length_a   1.000
_cell.length_b   1.000
_cell.length_c   1.000
_cell.angle_alpha   90.00
_cell.angle_beta   90.00
_cell.angle_gamma   90.00
#
_symmetry.space_group_name_H-M   'P 1'
#
loop_
_entity.id
_entity.type
_entity.pdbx_description
1 polymer ?
#
loop_
_entity_poly.entity_id
_entity_poly.type
_entity_poly.pdbx_seq_one_letter_code
_entity_poly.pdbx_strand_id
1 'polypeptide(L)'
;MIRRVNFTGRRKIARSRLHILLYGTQEGGLAFDAGLDVETLQLPLEARIYVEAYRRTYLRRFACGTVAQPRMPRGQVLDGLDAGAHVLFRVKIVDGKGRILAGADRISPRRPEDEDAGKLCLLPVEFADLGSSIWRLDLDGEWPSLQLNNRIDNIREIARADEAFQALVYPEVVRQILTHIVIAEDHTDPDTDPDDWMSLWLRYAIGLMGRRALPPSGGEDQVVLDKGRWIDDAVEAFCASRRLVDRFVQSRQALERP
;
A
#
# COMPACT_ATOMS: atom_id res chain seq x y z
N MET A 1 8.10 23.08 6.14
CA MET A 1 6.99 22.19 6.54
C MET A 1 5.68 22.73 5.94
N ILE A 2 5.28 22.26 4.76
CA ILE A 2 3.99 22.65 4.16
C ILE A 2 2.95 21.66 4.67
N ARG A 3 2.25 22.04 5.75
CA ARG A 3 1.03 21.33 6.18
C ARG A 3 0.06 21.38 5.00
N ARG A 4 -0.41 20.23 4.52
CA ARG A 4 -1.43 20.16 3.45
C ARG A 4 -2.77 20.64 4.04
N VAL A 5 -2.98 21.95 4.02
CA VAL A 5 -4.23 22.57 4.48
C VAL A 5 -5.34 22.15 3.51
N ASN A 6 -6.42 21.54 4.01
CA ASN A 6 -7.62 21.23 3.24
C ASN A 6 -8.31 22.53 2.79
N PHE A 7 -7.79 23.16 1.73
CA PHE A 7 -8.22 24.48 1.24
C PHE A 7 -9.65 24.50 0.67
N THR A 8 -10.30 23.35 0.51
CA THR A 8 -11.60 23.22 -0.19
C THR A 8 -12.75 22.82 0.74
N GLY A 9 -12.55 22.69 2.05
CA GLY A 9 -13.58 22.22 2.99
C GLY A 9 -14.01 20.76 2.78
N ARG A 10 -13.22 19.97 2.02
CA ARG A 10 -13.47 18.54 1.77
C ARG A 10 -13.28 17.74 3.05
N ARG A 11 -14.26 16.90 3.39
CA ARG A 11 -14.19 15.99 4.54
C ARG A 11 -13.49 14.70 4.15
N LYS A 12 -12.57 14.23 4.99
CA LYS A 12 -11.97 12.90 4.82
C LYS A 12 -12.98 11.83 5.25
N ILE A 13 -13.19 10.82 4.42
CA ILE A 13 -13.92 9.61 4.79
C ILE A 13 -12.91 8.68 5.47
N ALA A 14 -13.17 8.29 6.72
CA ALA A 14 -12.30 7.35 7.41
C ALA A 14 -12.31 6.00 6.70
N ARG A 15 -11.13 5.41 6.45
CA ARG A 15 -11.00 4.10 5.80
C ARG A 15 -11.75 2.98 6.53
N SER A 16 -11.89 3.07 7.85
CA SER A 16 -12.67 2.13 8.67
C SER A 16 -14.17 2.07 8.31
N ARG A 17 -14.69 3.07 7.60
CA ARG A 17 -16.08 3.12 7.13
C ARG A 17 -16.26 2.52 5.74
N LEU A 18 -15.16 2.10 5.13
CA LEU A 18 -15.11 1.59 3.78
C LEU A 18 -14.75 0.11 3.83
N HIS A 19 -15.53 -0.68 3.12
CA HIS A 19 -15.27 -2.08 2.92
C HIS A 19 -15.19 -2.33 1.43
N ILE A 20 -14.05 -2.80 0.93
CA ILE A 20 -13.92 -3.20 -0.47
C ILE A 20 -13.33 -4.60 -0.47
N LEU A 21 -14.05 -5.54 -1.07
CA LEU A 21 -13.62 -6.92 -1.26
C LEU A 21 -13.36 -7.13 -2.75
N LEU A 22 -12.14 -7.51 -3.11
CA LEU A 22 -11.70 -7.79 -4.47
C LEU A 22 -11.42 -9.28 -4.62
N TYR A 23 -11.97 -9.91 -5.65
CA TYR A 23 -11.86 -11.35 -5.88
C TYR A 23 -11.75 -11.67 -7.38
N GLY A 24 -11.17 -12.82 -7.69
CA GLY A 24 -11.09 -13.33 -9.06
C GLY A 24 -12.44 -13.81 -9.57
N THR A 25 -12.70 -13.65 -10.87
CA THR A 25 -13.86 -14.24 -11.55
C THR A 25 -13.49 -15.60 -12.15
N GLN A 26 -14.51 -16.40 -12.51
CA GLN A 26 -14.30 -17.68 -13.20
C GLN A 26 -13.60 -17.52 -14.57
N GLU A 27 -13.69 -16.34 -15.17
CA GLU A 27 -13.09 -16.01 -16.47
C GLU A 27 -11.66 -15.46 -16.35
N GLY A 28 -11.06 -15.47 -15.15
CA GLY A 28 -9.69 -15.00 -14.91
C GLY A 28 -9.54 -13.48 -14.75
N GLY A 29 -10.65 -12.74 -14.72
CA GLY A 29 -10.69 -11.31 -14.43
C GLY A 29 -10.85 -11.00 -12.95
N LEU A 30 -11.10 -9.72 -12.64
CA LEU A 30 -11.38 -9.23 -11.29
C LEU A 30 -12.81 -8.75 -11.14
N ALA A 31 -13.40 -8.97 -9.97
CA ALA A 31 -14.66 -8.35 -9.56
C ALA A 31 -14.56 -7.84 -8.12
N PHE A 32 -15.42 -6.89 -7.76
CA PHE A 32 -15.43 -6.34 -6.40
C PHE A 32 -16.83 -6.08 -5.85
N ASP A 33 -16.88 -6.11 -4.51
CA ASP A 33 -17.98 -5.60 -3.70
C ASP A 33 -17.50 -4.39 -2.92
N ALA A 34 -18.37 -3.39 -2.75
CA ALA A 34 -18.08 -2.23 -1.93
C ALA A 34 -19.18 -1.96 -0.89
N GLY A 35 -18.77 -1.39 0.22
CA GLY A 35 -19.60 -0.92 1.32
C GLY A 35 -19.09 0.41 1.85
N LEU A 36 -20.01 1.29 2.23
CA LEU A 36 -19.73 2.60 2.79
C LEU A 36 -20.76 2.92 3.88
N ASP A 37 -20.28 3.21 5.07
CA ASP A 37 -21.09 3.81 6.14
C ASP A 37 -21.13 5.34 5.99
N VAL A 38 -22.31 5.84 5.56
CA VAL A 38 -22.57 7.27 5.31
C VAL A 38 -23.26 7.98 6.48
N GLU A 39 -23.83 7.27 7.46
CA GLU A 39 -24.84 7.82 8.37
C GLU A 39 -24.32 8.97 9.23
N THR A 40 -23.06 8.88 9.63
CA THR A 40 -22.43 9.88 10.52
C THR A 40 -21.59 10.92 9.77
N LEU A 41 -21.63 10.94 8.42
CA LEU A 41 -20.91 11.92 7.62
C LEU A 41 -21.64 13.27 7.50
N GLN A 42 -22.89 13.41 7.94
CA GLN A 42 -23.67 14.68 7.88
C GLN A 42 -23.52 15.38 6.51
N LEU A 43 -23.70 14.64 5.42
CA LEU A 43 -23.61 15.13 4.04
C LEU A 43 -25.00 15.36 3.46
N PRO A 44 -25.15 16.24 2.44
CA PRO A 44 -26.43 16.43 1.77
C PRO A 44 -26.96 15.11 1.20
N LEU A 45 -28.24 14.85 1.40
CA LEU A 45 -28.91 13.59 1.06
C LEU A 45 -28.88 13.29 -0.44
N GLU A 46 -28.88 14.33 -1.26
CA GLU A 46 -28.81 14.31 -2.71
C GLU A 46 -27.39 14.19 -3.27
N ALA A 47 -26.35 14.29 -2.42
CA ALA A 47 -24.97 14.18 -2.86
C ALA A 47 -24.70 12.79 -3.43
N ARG A 48 -24.03 12.75 -4.59
CA ARG A 48 -23.78 11.53 -5.36
C ARG A 48 -22.54 10.83 -4.87
N ILE A 49 -22.61 9.51 -4.75
CA ILE A 49 -21.50 8.66 -4.34
C ILE A 49 -20.86 8.05 -5.58
N TYR A 50 -19.54 8.11 -5.67
CA TYR A 50 -18.76 7.45 -6.70
C TYR A 50 -17.70 6.58 -6.07
N VAL A 51 -17.56 5.35 -6.59
CA VAL A 51 -16.41 4.48 -6.33
C VAL A 51 -15.61 4.42 -7.61
N GLU A 52 -14.30 4.65 -7.53
CA GLU A 52 -13.40 4.52 -8.67
C GLU A 52 -12.36 3.45 -8.36
N ALA A 53 -12.23 2.47 -9.25
CA ALA A 53 -11.13 1.51 -9.27
C ALA A 53 -10.07 2.04 -10.23
N TYR A 54 -8.81 2.09 -9.80
CA TYR A 54 -7.73 2.63 -10.62
C TYR A 54 -6.41 1.89 -10.40
N ARG A 55 -5.58 1.89 -11.45
CA ARG A 55 -4.20 1.38 -11.45
C ARG A 55 -3.45 1.98 -12.63
N ARG A 56 -2.39 2.77 -12.39
CA ARG A 56 -1.63 3.43 -13.47
C ARG A 56 -2.57 4.16 -14.44
N THR A 57 -2.65 3.74 -15.70
CA THR A 57 -3.53 4.32 -16.72
C THR A 57 -4.96 3.76 -16.71
N TYR A 58 -5.22 2.70 -15.95
CA TYR A 58 -6.55 2.13 -15.79
C TYR A 58 -7.38 2.96 -14.80
N LEU A 59 -8.60 3.34 -15.21
CA LEU A 59 -9.61 3.99 -14.36
C LEU A 59 -11.01 3.52 -14.77
N ARG A 60 -11.77 3.01 -13.80
CA ARG A 60 -13.21 2.75 -13.93
C ARG A 60 -13.95 3.45 -12.80
N ARG A 61 -15.00 4.21 -13.15
CA ARG A 61 -15.87 4.91 -12.20
C ARG A 61 -17.25 4.24 -12.17
N PHE A 62 -17.74 4.01 -10.96
CA PHE A 62 -19.06 3.46 -10.68
C PHE A 62 -19.90 4.50 -9.95
N ALA A 63 -21.12 4.74 -10.43
CA ALA A 63 -22.09 5.60 -9.77
C ALA A 63 -22.89 4.80 -8.74
N CYS A 64 -22.79 5.17 -7.46
CA CYS A 64 -23.27 4.37 -6.34
C CYS A 64 -24.49 5.00 -5.65
N GLY A 65 -25.34 5.68 -6.43
CA GLY A 65 -26.53 6.38 -5.92
C GLY A 65 -26.19 7.68 -5.18
N THR A 66 -27.00 8.02 -4.18
CA THR A 66 -26.84 9.22 -3.34
C THR A 66 -26.67 8.86 -1.87
N VAL A 67 -26.35 9.84 -1.02
CA VAL A 67 -26.27 9.64 0.43
C VAL A 67 -27.58 9.11 1.02
N ALA A 68 -28.74 9.59 0.55
CA ALA A 68 -30.04 9.08 0.98
C ALA A 68 -30.41 7.71 0.40
N GLN A 69 -29.88 7.34 -0.76
CA GLN A 69 -30.15 6.07 -1.41
C GLN A 69 -28.85 5.45 -1.95
N PRO A 70 -27.95 4.97 -1.07
CA PRO A 70 -26.71 4.35 -1.50
C PRO A 70 -27.00 3.06 -2.27
N ARG A 71 -26.37 2.90 -3.43
CA ARG A 71 -26.43 1.71 -4.27
C ARG A 71 -25.01 1.21 -4.52
N MET A 72 -24.44 0.59 -3.49
CA MET A 72 -23.04 0.17 -3.55
C MET A 72 -22.85 -1.03 -4.50
N PRO A 73 -21.75 -1.06 -5.28
CA PRO A 73 -21.42 -2.17 -6.17
C PRO A 73 -21.35 -3.52 -5.45
N ARG A 74 -21.94 -4.54 -6.07
CA ARG A 74 -21.81 -5.95 -5.69
C ARG A 74 -21.61 -6.78 -6.96
N GLY A 75 -20.60 -7.63 -6.99
CA GLY A 75 -20.29 -8.46 -8.16
C GLY A 75 -19.77 -7.67 -9.36
N GLN A 76 -19.23 -6.45 -9.16
CA GLN A 76 -18.91 -5.57 -10.27
C GLN A 76 -17.58 -5.97 -10.91
N VAL A 77 -17.63 -6.40 -12.17
CA VAL A 77 -16.45 -6.81 -12.94
C VAL A 77 -15.59 -5.59 -13.33
N LEU A 78 -14.28 -5.79 -13.28
CA LEU A 78 -13.23 -4.86 -13.69
C LEU A 78 -12.55 -5.39 -14.95
N ASP A 79 -13.14 -5.14 -16.12
CA ASP A 79 -12.61 -5.62 -17.40
C ASP A 79 -11.24 -5.01 -17.73
N GLY A 80 -10.37 -5.78 -18.38
CA GLY A 80 -9.04 -5.32 -18.79
C GLY A 80 -8.00 -5.34 -17.67
N LEU A 81 -8.30 -6.02 -16.57
CA LEU A 81 -7.36 -6.32 -15.50
C LEU A 81 -7.28 -7.83 -15.27
N ASP A 82 -6.04 -8.32 -15.12
CA ASP A 82 -5.77 -9.70 -14.76
C ASP A 82 -6.05 -9.94 -13.26
N ALA A 83 -6.37 -11.18 -12.87
CA ALA A 83 -6.62 -11.58 -11.48
C ALA A 83 -5.49 -11.19 -10.48
N GLY A 84 -4.26 -11.04 -10.96
CA GLY A 84 -3.09 -10.63 -10.17
C GLY A 84 -2.91 -9.12 -10.01
N ALA A 85 -3.72 -8.28 -10.67
CA ALA A 85 -3.50 -6.84 -10.67
C ALA A 85 -3.72 -6.20 -9.29
N HIS A 86 -2.78 -5.34 -8.87
CA HIS A 86 -2.94 -4.52 -7.67
C HIS A 86 -3.77 -3.27 -7.99
N VAL A 87 -5.05 -3.31 -7.65
CA VAL A 87 -6.03 -2.24 -7.90
C VAL A 87 -6.25 -1.44 -6.64
N LEU A 88 -6.17 -0.12 -6.74
CA LEU A 88 -6.56 0.79 -5.67
C LEU A 88 -7.95 1.34 -5.92
N PHE A 89 -8.59 1.76 -4.84
CA PHE A 89 -9.90 2.37 -4.89
C PHE A 89 -9.89 3.77 -4.29
N ARG A 90 -10.80 4.60 -4.79
CA ARG A 90 -11.16 5.87 -4.16
C ARG A 90 -12.66 6.05 -4.15
N VAL A 91 -13.12 6.76 -3.15
CA VAL A 91 -14.54 7.05 -2.93
C VAL A 91 -14.69 8.56 -2.89
N LYS A 92 -15.64 9.08 -3.68
CA LYS A 92 -15.94 10.51 -3.76
C LYS A 92 -17.42 10.72 -3.52
N ILE A 93 -17.75 11.67 -2.65
CA ILE A 93 -19.12 12.17 -2.46
C ILE A 93 -19.17 13.60 -2.99
N VAL A 94 -20.07 13.85 -3.93
CA VAL A 94 -20.07 15.04 -4.79
C VAL A 94 -21.43 15.72 -4.74
N ASP A 95 -21.46 17.05 -4.65
CA ASP A 95 -22.71 17.83 -4.67
C ASP A 95 -23.32 17.94 -6.08
N GLY A 96 -24.51 18.55 -6.17
CA GLY A 96 -25.20 18.77 -7.46
C GLY A 96 -24.45 19.66 -8.46
N LYS A 97 -23.39 20.37 -8.03
CA LYS A 97 -22.54 21.23 -8.86
C LYS A 97 -21.22 20.54 -9.27
N GLY A 98 -21.02 19.27 -8.89
CA GLY A 98 -19.80 18.54 -9.20
C GLY A 98 -18.64 18.78 -8.23
N ARG A 99 -18.87 19.48 -7.10
CA ARG A 99 -17.84 19.71 -6.09
C ARG A 99 -17.73 18.51 -5.17
N ILE A 100 -16.50 18.01 -4.97
CA ILE A 100 -16.23 16.95 -3.99
C ILE A 100 -16.46 17.52 -2.59
N LEU A 101 -17.40 16.94 -1.86
CA LEU A 101 -17.71 17.26 -0.46
C LEU A 101 -16.91 16.38 0.51
N ALA A 102 -16.74 15.11 0.16
CA ALA A 102 -15.97 14.17 0.96
C ALA A 102 -15.28 13.13 0.08
N GLY A 103 -14.19 12.55 0.58
CA GLY A 103 -13.56 11.43 -0.10
C GLY A 103 -12.56 10.65 0.73
N ALA A 104 -12.27 9.45 0.25
CA ALA A 104 -11.16 8.61 0.66
C ALA A 104 -10.41 8.15 -0.59
N ASP A 105 -9.09 8.02 -0.48
CA ASP A 105 -8.21 7.69 -1.59
C ASP A 105 -7.17 6.65 -1.18
N ARG A 106 -6.57 6.00 -2.18
CA ARG A 106 -5.55 4.95 -2.04
C ARG A 106 -6.02 3.83 -1.12
N ILE A 107 -7.27 3.40 -1.31
CA ILE A 107 -7.88 2.32 -0.54
C ILE A 107 -7.42 1.00 -1.15
N SER A 108 -6.59 0.25 -0.42
CA SER A 108 -6.28 -1.13 -0.79
C SER A 108 -7.48 -2.02 -0.47
N PRO A 109 -8.00 -2.80 -1.43
CA PRO A 109 -9.09 -3.73 -1.20
C PRO A 109 -8.60 -4.93 -0.38
N ARG A 110 -9.53 -5.58 0.33
CA ARG A 110 -9.28 -6.90 0.93
C ARG A 110 -9.46 -7.99 -0.14
N ARG A 111 -8.66 -9.04 -0.07
CA ARG A 111 -8.84 -10.27 -0.84
C ARG A 111 -9.33 -11.41 0.09
N PRO A 112 -10.08 -12.38 -0.42
CA PRO A 112 -10.54 -13.53 0.39
C PRO A 112 -9.40 -14.34 1.03
N GLU A 113 -8.23 -14.34 0.39
CA GLU A 113 -7.00 -15.00 0.85
C GLU A 113 -6.24 -14.22 1.95
N ASP A 114 -6.68 -13.00 2.30
CA ASP A 114 -6.05 -12.22 3.36
C ASP A 114 -6.42 -12.80 4.73
N GLU A 115 -5.50 -13.56 5.34
CA GLU A 115 -5.66 -14.19 6.66
C GLU A 115 -5.85 -13.16 7.80
N ASP A 116 -5.38 -11.91 7.61
CA ASP A 116 -5.39 -10.84 8.61
C ASP A 116 -6.30 -9.67 8.20
N ALA A 117 -7.60 -9.78 8.45
CA ALA A 117 -8.64 -8.80 8.07
C ALA A 117 -8.46 -7.36 8.63
N GLY A 118 -7.43 -7.11 9.45
CA GLY A 118 -7.13 -5.82 10.08
C GLY A 118 -5.72 -5.27 9.86
N LYS A 119 -4.82 -5.97 9.16
CA LYS A 119 -3.47 -5.45 8.88
C LYS A 119 -3.44 -4.72 7.54
N LEU A 120 -2.87 -3.52 7.53
CA LEU A 120 -2.63 -2.77 6.30
C LEU A 120 -1.42 -3.39 5.59
N CYS A 121 -1.61 -3.83 4.34
CA CYS A 121 -0.50 -4.24 3.50
C CYS A 121 0.31 -3.01 3.06
N LEU A 122 1.54 -2.87 3.56
CA LEU A 122 2.45 -1.77 3.21
C LEU A 122 3.14 -1.99 1.87
N LEU A 123 3.37 -3.26 1.50
CA LEU A 123 4.06 -3.68 0.28
C LEU A 123 3.29 -4.76 -0.46
N PRO A 124 2.38 -4.37 -1.37
CA PRO A 124 1.77 -5.29 -2.30
C PRO A 124 2.82 -6.00 -3.17
N VAL A 125 2.55 -7.27 -3.48
CA VAL A 125 3.36 -8.08 -4.40
C VAL A 125 2.64 -8.16 -5.75
N GLU A 126 3.35 -7.83 -6.82
CA GLU A 126 2.88 -7.91 -8.19
C GLU A 126 3.71 -8.92 -9.00
N PHE A 127 3.13 -9.48 -10.05
CA PHE A 127 3.81 -10.41 -10.95
C PHE A 127 3.89 -9.81 -12.35
N ALA A 128 5.09 -9.74 -12.91
CA ALA A 128 5.33 -9.14 -14.22
C ALA A 128 6.47 -9.86 -14.95
N ASP A 129 6.53 -9.72 -16.27
CA ASP A 129 7.70 -10.15 -17.02
C ASP A 129 8.82 -9.13 -16.78
N LEU A 130 9.84 -9.53 -16.00
CA LEU A 130 10.97 -8.69 -15.64
C LEU A 130 12.23 -9.03 -16.45
N GLY A 131 12.10 -9.80 -17.54
CA GLY A 131 13.24 -10.28 -18.32
C GLY A 131 14.14 -11.18 -17.47
N SER A 132 15.39 -10.75 -17.24
CA SER A 132 16.39 -11.48 -16.47
C SER A 132 16.43 -11.10 -14.97
N SER A 133 15.68 -10.09 -14.54
CA SER A 133 15.61 -9.72 -13.12
C SER A 133 14.65 -10.65 -12.38
N ILE A 134 15.01 -11.11 -11.18
CA ILE A 134 14.13 -11.96 -10.35
C ILE A 134 13.01 -11.13 -9.71
N TRP A 135 13.38 -9.96 -9.20
CA TRP A 135 12.47 -9.04 -8.54
C TRP A 135 12.88 -7.59 -8.85
N ARG A 136 11.96 -6.65 -8.63
CA ARG A 136 12.18 -5.22 -8.70
C ARG A 136 11.25 -4.50 -7.74
N LEU A 137 11.71 -3.43 -7.12
CA LEU A 137 10.85 -2.51 -6.40
C LEU A 137 10.33 -1.43 -7.37
N ASP A 138 9.02 -1.31 -7.49
CA ASP A 138 8.36 -0.23 -8.23
C ASP A 138 7.96 0.88 -7.26
N LEU A 139 8.59 2.04 -7.40
CA LEU A 139 8.30 3.26 -6.62
C LEU A 139 7.61 4.34 -7.45
N ASP A 140 7.48 4.13 -8.76
CA ASP A 140 6.94 5.13 -9.69
C ASP A 140 5.39 5.16 -9.69
N GLY A 141 4.76 4.16 -9.06
CA GLY A 141 3.31 4.07 -8.90
C GLY A 141 2.73 4.98 -7.81
N GLU A 142 1.40 4.99 -7.67
CA GLU A 142 0.73 5.69 -6.54
C GLU A 142 0.98 5.04 -5.17
N TRP A 143 1.50 3.81 -5.18
CA TRP A 143 1.85 3.00 -4.01
C TRP A 143 3.05 2.11 -4.35
N PRO A 144 4.01 1.89 -3.44
CA PRO A 144 5.16 1.03 -3.71
C PRO A 144 4.72 -0.42 -3.87
N SER A 145 5.28 -1.15 -4.84
CA SER A 145 5.02 -2.60 -4.97
C SER A 145 6.29 -3.39 -5.27
N LEU A 146 6.35 -4.61 -4.73
CA LEU A 146 7.40 -5.58 -5.06
C LEU A 146 6.95 -6.39 -6.28
N GLN A 147 7.60 -6.16 -7.40
CA GLN A 147 7.37 -6.93 -8.62
C GLN A 147 8.26 -8.17 -8.61
N LEU A 148 7.64 -9.34 -8.82
CA LEU A 148 8.29 -10.64 -8.96
C LEU A 148 8.17 -11.11 -10.41
N ASN A 149 9.24 -11.74 -10.90
CA ASN A 149 9.27 -12.20 -12.29
C ASN A 149 8.37 -13.41 -12.48
N ASN A 150 7.30 -13.24 -13.28
CA ASN A 150 6.32 -14.28 -13.56
C ASN A 150 6.85 -15.42 -14.44
N ARG A 151 8.08 -15.30 -14.98
CA ARG A 151 8.78 -16.38 -15.69
C ARG A 151 9.40 -17.43 -14.75
N ILE A 152 9.42 -17.15 -13.45
CA ILE A 152 9.98 -18.07 -12.44
C ILE A 152 8.84 -18.86 -11.82
N ASP A 153 8.86 -20.18 -12.01
CA ASP A 153 7.89 -21.09 -11.42
C ASP A 153 7.90 -20.98 -9.88
N ASN A 154 6.72 -20.97 -9.28
CA ASN A 154 6.51 -20.88 -7.82
C ASN A 154 7.15 -19.65 -7.14
N ILE A 155 7.47 -18.58 -7.88
CA ILE A 155 8.10 -17.38 -7.31
C ILE A 155 7.30 -16.75 -6.16
N ARG A 156 5.97 -16.87 -6.19
CA ARG A 156 5.09 -16.45 -5.08
C ARG A 156 5.44 -17.18 -3.78
N GLU A 157 5.55 -18.50 -3.84
CA GLU A 157 5.85 -19.32 -2.66
C GLU A 157 7.30 -19.15 -2.22
N ILE A 158 8.23 -18.98 -3.16
CA ILE A 158 9.63 -18.64 -2.84
C ILE A 158 9.65 -17.32 -2.05
N ALA A 159 9.02 -16.26 -2.55
CA ALA A 159 9.00 -14.98 -1.84
C ALA A 159 8.29 -15.04 -0.48
N ARG A 160 7.29 -15.93 -0.33
CA ARG A 160 6.53 -16.09 0.91
C ARG A 160 7.26 -16.95 1.94
N ALA A 161 7.91 -18.03 1.54
CA ALA A 161 8.35 -19.09 2.45
C ALA A 161 9.86 -19.35 2.45
N ASP A 162 10.59 -18.98 1.41
CA ASP A 162 12.02 -19.25 1.32
C ASP A 162 12.84 -18.29 2.21
N GLU A 163 13.55 -18.85 3.18
CA GLU A 163 14.32 -18.09 4.17
C GLU A 163 15.45 -17.27 3.54
N ALA A 164 16.08 -17.78 2.48
CA ALA A 164 17.14 -17.07 1.78
C ALA A 164 16.58 -15.86 1.03
N PHE A 165 15.45 -16.01 0.36
CA PHE A 165 14.74 -14.91 -0.27
C PHE A 165 14.33 -13.86 0.77
N GLN A 166 13.72 -14.28 1.88
CA GLN A 166 13.32 -13.34 2.94
C GLN A 166 14.50 -12.55 3.52
N ALA A 167 15.64 -13.22 3.75
CA ALA A 167 16.82 -12.61 4.34
C ALA A 167 17.59 -11.69 3.38
N LEU A 168 17.62 -12.00 2.09
CA LEU A 168 18.41 -11.25 1.10
C LEU A 168 17.61 -10.17 0.37
N VAL A 169 16.30 -10.36 0.20
CA VAL A 169 15.46 -9.44 -0.61
C VAL A 169 14.77 -8.41 0.28
N TYR A 170 14.09 -8.82 1.34
CA TYR A 170 13.24 -7.88 2.08
C TYR A 170 14.01 -6.77 2.82
N PRO A 171 15.17 -7.00 3.45
CA PRO A 171 15.96 -5.90 4.03
C PRO A 171 16.35 -4.85 3.01
N GLU A 172 16.72 -5.29 1.80
CA GLU A 172 17.07 -4.39 0.70
C GLU A 172 15.86 -3.63 0.19
N VAL A 173 14.69 -4.27 0.10
CA VAL A 173 13.44 -3.57 -0.24
C VAL A 173 13.10 -2.50 0.80
N VAL A 174 13.20 -2.81 2.09
CA VAL A 174 12.98 -1.82 3.16
C VAL A 174 13.96 -0.66 3.03
N ARG A 175 15.24 -0.95 2.79
CA ARG A 175 16.28 0.05 2.57
C ARG A 175 15.95 0.99 1.42
N GLN A 176 15.58 0.46 0.26
CA GLN A 176 15.24 1.27 -0.92
C GLN A 176 14.01 2.15 -0.69
N ILE A 177 12.97 1.60 -0.05
CA ILE A 177 11.76 2.35 0.30
C ILE A 177 12.11 3.52 1.23
N LEU A 178 12.83 3.26 2.32
CA LEU A 178 13.20 4.30 3.29
C LEU A 178 14.18 5.32 2.68
N THR A 179 15.07 4.88 1.80
CA THR A 179 15.96 5.77 1.03
C THR A 179 15.15 6.74 0.17
N HIS A 180 14.17 6.25 -0.57
CA HIS A 180 13.30 7.10 -1.37
C HIS A 180 12.54 8.10 -0.49
N ILE A 181 11.90 7.63 0.58
CA ILE A 181 11.12 8.47 1.51
C ILE A 181 11.99 9.57 2.14
N VAL A 182 13.12 9.20 2.73
CA VAL A 182 13.89 10.10 3.61
C VAL A 182 14.92 10.92 2.83
N ILE A 183 15.51 10.36 1.77
CA ILE A 183 16.57 11.03 1.00
C ILE A 183 15.99 11.72 -0.22
N ALA A 184 15.25 11.00 -1.08
CA ALA A 184 14.74 11.57 -2.32
C ALA A 184 13.60 12.58 -2.08
N GLU A 185 12.66 12.25 -1.19
CA GLU A 185 11.46 13.06 -0.96
C GLU A 185 11.57 13.99 0.28
N ASP A 186 12.62 13.83 1.10
CA ASP A 186 12.77 14.52 2.40
C ASP A 186 11.50 14.44 3.29
N HIS A 187 10.76 13.33 3.17
CA HIS A 187 9.55 13.08 3.93
C HIS A 187 9.95 12.48 5.28
N THR A 188 10.00 13.32 6.31
CA THR A 188 10.51 12.92 7.63
C THR A 188 9.47 12.93 8.76
N ASP A 189 8.30 13.50 8.50
CA ASP A 189 7.21 13.59 9.46
C ASP A 189 6.13 12.52 9.17
N PRO A 190 6.01 11.47 10.01
CA PRO A 190 5.02 10.40 9.85
C PRO A 190 3.56 10.84 10.03
N ASP A 191 3.32 12.08 10.43
CA ASP A 191 2.00 12.66 10.65
C ASP A 191 1.59 13.65 9.55
N THR A 192 2.39 13.75 8.47
CA THR A 192 2.11 14.62 7.32
C THR A 192 0.77 14.27 6.65
N ASP A 193 0.57 13.01 6.25
CA ASP A 193 -0.73 12.45 5.85
C ASP A 193 -0.84 11.01 6.35
N PRO A 194 -1.73 10.72 7.32
CA PRO A 194 -1.78 9.40 7.97
C PRO A 194 -2.16 8.24 7.03
N ASP A 195 -2.63 8.56 5.83
CA ASP A 195 -3.07 7.59 4.82
C ASP A 195 -2.09 7.45 3.65
N ASP A 196 -1.04 8.28 3.60
CA ASP A 196 0.00 8.20 2.59
C ASP A 196 0.98 7.07 2.90
N TRP A 197 1.49 6.43 1.86
CA TRP A 197 2.36 5.26 2.04
C TRP A 197 3.67 5.62 2.73
N MET A 198 4.25 6.80 2.47
CA MET A 198 5.52 7.23 3.06
C MET A 198 5.37 7.39 4.58
N SER A 199 4.33 8.08 5.03
CA SER A 199 3.96 8.21 6.45
C SER A 199 3.73 6.86 7.11
N LEU A 200 3.05 5.93 6.43
CA LEU A 200 2.80 4.58 6.94
C LEU A 200 4.10 3.77 7.08
N TRP A 201 5.00 3.87 6.12
CA TRP A 201 6.33 3.25 6.17
C TRP A 201 7.22 3.86 7.25
N LEU A 202 7.20 5.18 7.44
CA LEU A 202 7.88 5.82 8.57
C LEU A 202 7.35 5.33 9.91
N ARG A 203 6.01 5.26 10.09
CA ARG A 203 5.40 4.73 11.32
C ARG A 203 5.82 3.29 11.59
N TYR A 204 5.86 2.47 10.53
CA TYR A 204 6.33 1.09 10.62
C TYR A 204 7.79 1.02 11.10
N ALA A 205 8.70 1.75 10.44
CA ALA A 205 10.11 1.78 10.79
C ALA A 205 10.37 2.32 12.22
N ILE A 206 9.72 3.43 12.58
CA ILE A 206 9.80 4.02 13.93
C ILE A 206 9.30 3.03 14.99
N GLY A 207 8.18 2.35 14.69
CA GLY A 207 7.63 1.32 15.57
C GLY A 207 8.59 0.15 15.79
N LEU A 208 9.28 -0.31 14.74
CA LEU A 208 10.27 -1.38 14.84
C LEU A 208 11.48 -1.01 15.70
N MET A 209 11.99 0.22 15.56
CA MET A 209 13.15 0.68 16.33
C MET A 209 12.84 0.88 17.82
N GLY A 210 11.56 0.87 18.23
CA GLY A 210 11.14 1.10 19.62
C GLY A 210 11.43 2.51 20.16
N ARG A 211 11.90 3.43 19.31
CA ARG A 211 12.25 4.82 19.65
C ARG A 211 11.42 5.78 18.82
N ARG A 212 11.04 6.93 19.38
CA ARG A 212 10.34 8.01 18.65
C ARG A 212 11.28 8.91 17.84
N ALA A 213 12.46 8.41 17.47
CA ALA A 213 13.44 9.19 16.73
C ALA A 213 13.00 9.31 15.26
N LEU A 214 12.59 10.52 14.88
CA LEU A 214 12.27 10.86 13.50
C LEU A 214 13.57 10.92 12.66
N PRO A 215 13.50 10.61 11.35
CA PRO A 215 14.64 10.81 10.47
C PRO A 215 15.02 12.30 10.43
N PRO A 216 16.33 12.63 10.31
CA PRO A 216 16.79 14.00 10.11
C PRO A 216 16.18 14.62 8.85
N SER A 217 15.84 15.91 8.87
CA SER A 217 15.27 16.65 7.74
C SER A 217 16.26 17.63 7.12
N GLY A 218 16.21 17.81 5.81
CA GLY A 218 17.08 18.73 5.06
C GLY A 218 18.07 18.03 4.15
N GLY A 219 18.83 18.84 3.39
CA GLY A 219 19.69 18.38 2.30
C GLY A 219 21.19 18.68 2.47
N GLU A 220 21.62 19.14 3.64
CA GLU A 220 23.04 19.37 3.93
C GLU A 220 23.78 18.03 3.98
N ASP A 221 25.04 17.98 3.51
CA ASP A 221 25.82 16.73 3.41
C ASP A 221 25.83 15.94 4.72
N GLN A 222 26.03 16.62 5.86
CA GLN A 222 26.01 15.98 7.17
C GLN A 222 24.63 15.39 7.51
N VAL A 223 23.55 16.10 7.17
CA VAL A 223 22.17 15.62 7.36
C VAL A 223 21.90 14.40 6.47
N VAL A 224 22.38 14.40 5.23
CA VAL A 224 22.24 13.24 4.33
C VAL A 224 22.97 12.01 4.87
N LEU A 225 24.16 12.18 5.46
CA LEU A 225 24.86 11.09 6.14
C LEU A 225 24.07 10.56 7.35
N ASP A 226 23.48 11.45 8.15
CA ASP A 226 22.69 11.06 9.32
C ASP A 226 21.36 10.40 8.92
N LYS A 227 20.76 10.80 7.78
CA LYS A 227 19.64 10.08 7.16
C LYS A 227 20.03 8.65 6.79
N GLY A 228 21.21 8.46 6.19
CA GLY A 228 21.74 7.13 5.87
C GLY A 228 21.85 6.23 7.10
N ARG A 229 22.42 6.75 8.20
CA ARG A 229 22.51 6.04 9.48
C ARG A 229 21.14 5.69 10.06
N TRP A 230 20.18 6.60 9.97
CA TRP A 230 18.81 6.33 10.42
C TRP A 230 18.16 5.19 9.62
N ILE A 231 18.40 5.15 8.30
CA ILE A 231 17.92 4.06 7.43
C ILE A 231 18.57 2.74 7.83
N ASP A 232 19.89 2.72 8.08
CA ASP A 232 20.61 1.52 8.54
C ASP A 232 20.04 0.98 9.85
N ASP A 233 19.82 1.85 10.85
CA ASP A 233 19.22 1.46 12.13
C ASP A 233 17.81 0.88 11.95
N ALA A 234 17.01 1.45 11.04
CA ALA A 234 15.65 0.96 10.76
C ALA A 234 15.66 -0.41 10.06
N VAL A 235 16.59 -0.62 9.13
CA VAL A 235 16.78 -1.91 8.45
C VAL A 235 17.28 -2.97 9.44
N GLU A 236 18.21 -2.61 10.32
CA GLU A 236 18.69 -3.51 11.38
C GLU A 236 17.55 -3.91 12.32
N ALA A 237 16.72 -2.95 12.76
CA ALA A 237 15.54 -3.25 13.57
C ALA A 237 14.55 -4.17 12.85
N PHE A 238 14.34 -3.99 11.54
CA PHE A 238 13.55 -4.90 10.72
C PHE A 238 14.14 -6.32 10.71
N CYS A 239 15.43 -6.46 10.44
CA CYS A 239 16.15 -7.73 10.42
C CYS A 239 16.06 -8.44 11.78
N ALA A 240 16.33 -7.72 12.87
CA ALA A 240 16.29 -8.23 14.23
C ALA A 240 14.87 -8.70 14.63
N SER A 241 13.83 -7.92 14.28
CA SER A 241 12.44 -8.27 14.58
C SER A 241 12.00 -9.60 13.95
N ARG A 242 12.64 -9.99 12.84
CA ARG A 242 12.35 -11.21 12.07
C ARG A 242 13.39 -12.32 12.26
N ARG A 243 14.43 -12.09 13.06
CA ARG A 243 15.57 -13.00 13.28
C ARG A 243 16.16 -13.53 11.97
N LEU A 244 16.36 -12.64 10.99
CA LEU A 244 16.70 -13.05 9.62
C LEU A 244 18.02 -13.84 9.55
N VAL A 245 19.04 -13.43 10.31
CA VAL A 245 20.32 -14.16 10.35
C VAL A 245 20.13 -15.59 10.87
N ASP A 246 19.42 -15.76 11.99
CA ASP A 246 19.18 -17.07 12.58
C ASP A 246 18.43 -17.99 11.61
N ARG A 247 17.36 -17.47 11.00
CA ARG A 247 16.53 -18.23 10.04
C ARG A 247 17.32 -18.58 8.78
N PHE A 248 18.12 -17.65 8.27
CA PHE A 248 19.00 -17.90 7.13
C PHE A 248 20.01 -19.01 7.42
N VAL A 249 20.73 -18.94 8.54
CA VAL A 249 21.72 -19.95 8.94
C VAL A 249 21.06 -21.32 9.13
N GLN A 250 19.91 -21.38 9.80
CA GLN A 250 19.16 -22.63 9.99
C GLN A 250 18.74 -23.26 8.65
N SER A 251 18.27 -22.45 7.69
CA SER A 251 17.88 -22.95 6.37
C SER A 251 19.05 -23.55 5.60
N ARG A 252 20.24 -22.94 5.68
CA ARG A 252 21.47 -23.44 5.04
C ARG A 252 21.91 -24.77 5.64
N GLN A 253 21.89 -24.89 6.96
CA GLN A 253 22.24 -26.14 7.66
C GLN A 253 21.25 -27.27 7.36
N ALA A 254 19.96 -26.97 7.16
CA ALA A 254 18.96 -27.97 6.81
C ALA A 254 19.18 -28.54 5.39
N LEU A 255 19.65 -27.73 4.46
CA LEU A 255 19.99 -28.16 3.08
C LEU A 255 21.26 -29.01 3.01
N GLU A 256 22.12 -28.92 4.02
CA GLU A 256 23.41 -29.64 4.09
C GLU A 256 23.32 -30.98 4.86
N ARG A 257 22.13 -31.34 5.36
CA ARG A 257 21.88 -32.65 5.98
C ARG A 257 21.51 -33.69 4.90
N PRO A 258 22.30 -34.77 4.74
CA PRO A 258 22.06 -35.81 3.73
C PRO A 258 20.82 -36.66 4.04
#